data_AF-A0A7Y4RVD1-F1
#
_entry.id   AF-A0A7Y4RVD1-F1
#
_cell.length_a   1.000
_cell.length_b   1.000
_cell.length_c   1.000
_cell.angle_alpha   90.00
_cell.angle_beta   90.00
_cell.angle_gamma   90.00
#
_symmetry.space_group_name_H-M   'P 1'
#
loop_
_entity.id
_entity.type
_entity.pdbx_description
1 polymer ?
#
loop_
_entity_poly.entity_id
_entity_poly.type
_entity_poly.pdbx_seq_one_letter_code
_entity_poly.pdbx_strand_id
1 'polypeptide(L)'
;MTEFKNRILSIVNLFHSIKDENLHWQQINQSRQTKLKQDRIIAEKELATDLKKRSVQLEHDISLLRTKHETELSMFKTKCRQDISDYKDYLKSLDRLKSSIKNSYPHLPEAVAYTIHHHAKYLLHQMWEANDCEQKMLHEMQLITFMTTAHEDARLYLQGGVTGDLPENTLKLIQSS
;
A
#
# COMPACT_ATOMS: atom_id res chain seq x y z
N MET A 1 -5.45 -99.75 22.89
CA MET A 1 -4.57 -98.61 23.26
C MET A 1 -3.90 -97.91 22.07
N THR A 2 -3.97 -98.47 20.86
CA THR A 2 -3.35 -97.99 19.62
C THR A 2 -4.15 -96.91 18.87
N GLU A 3 -5.49 -96.94 18.90
CA GLU A 3 -6.32 -95.95 18.18
C GLU A 3 -6.33 -94.55 18.81
N PHE A 4 -6.28 -94.48 20.14
CA PHE A 4 -6.23 -93.20 20.86
C PHE A 4 -4.91 -92.47 20.64
N LYS A 5 -3.79 -93.22 20.56
CA LYS A 5 -2.48 -92.68 20.17
C LYS A 5 -2.49 -92.11 18.75
N ASN A 6 -3.15 -92.78 17.80
CA ASN A 6 -3.24 -92.31 16.41
C ASN A 6 -4.08 -91.04 16.26
N ARG A 7 -5.17 -90.89 17.03
CA ARG A 7 -5.97 -89.65 17.05
C ARG A 7 -5.23 -88.47 17.66
N ILE A 8 -4.51 -88.69 18.77
CA ILE A 8 -3.68 -87.63 19.38
C ILE A 8 -2.57 -87.21 18.44
N LEU A 9 -1.91 -88.17 17.76
CA LEU A 9 -0.88 -87.85 16.75
C LEU A 9 -1.44 -87.00 15.60
N SER A 10 -2.65 -87.30 15.11
CA SER A 10 -3.28 -86.55 14.02
C SER A 10 -3.58 -85.10 14.40
N ILE A 11 -4.05 -84.85 15.63
CA ILE A 11 -4.33 -83.49 16.13
C ILE A 11 -3.02 -82.71 16.31
N VAL A 12 -1.98 -83.35 16.83
CA VAL A 12 -0.65 -82.75 16.97
C VAL A 12 -0.07 -82.40 15.59
N ASN A 13 -0.22 -83.27 14.60
CA ASN A 13 0.23 -83.00 13.23
C ASN A 13 -0.55 -81.87 12.54
N LEU A 14 -1.86 -81.77 12.77
CA LEU A 14 -2.66 -80.63 12.29
C LEU A 14 -2.24 -79.32 12.95
N PHE A 15 -1.97 -79.34 14.26
CA PHE A 15 -1.49 -78.16 14.98
C PHE A 15 -0.11 -77.73 14.50
N HIS A 16 0.79 -78.67 14.22
CA HIS A 16 2.08 -78.39 13.60
C HIS A 16 1.92 -77.85 12.19
N SER A 17 1.06 -78.42 11.35
CA SER A 17 0.80 -77.93 9.99
C SER A 17 0.26 -76.49 9.99
N ILE A 18 -0.69 -76.16 10.86
CA ILE A 18 -1.23 -74.81 10.99
C ILE A 18 -0.16 -73.84 11.49
N LYS A 19 0.67 -74.28 12.44
CA LYS A 19 1.78 -73.48 12.95
C LYS A 19 2.83 -73.23 11.86
N ASP A 20 3.15 -74.24 11.06
CA ASP A 20 4.14 -74.14 9.98
C ASP A 20 3.61 -73.26 8.84
N GLU A 21 2.34 -73.37 8.48
CA GLU A 21 1.69 -72.50 7.49
C GLU A 21 1.63 -71.04 7.97
N ASN A 22 1.32 -70.81 9.25
CA ASN A 22 1.36 -69.48 9.84
C ASN A 22 2.79 -68.90 9.89
N LEU A 23 3.79 -69.71 10.27
CA LEU A 23 5.19 -69.30 10.25
C LEU A 23 5.65 -68.99 8.82
N HIS A 24 5.24 -69.79 7.84
CA HIS A 24 5.56 -69.57 6.43
C HIS A 24 4.91 -68.28 5.90
N TRP A 25 3.63 -68.05 6.23
CA TRP A 25 2.94 -66.80 5.90
C TRP A 25 3.62 -65.60 6.56
N GLN A 26 3.97 -65.70 7.84
CA GLN A 26 4.66 -64.65 8.58
C GLN A 26 6.04 -64.36 7.97
N GLN A 27 6.79 -65.38 7.59
CA GLN A 27 8.11 -65.24 6.98
C GLN A 27 8.04 -64.57 5.61
N ILE A 28 7.05 -64.93 4.77
CA ILE A 28 6.81 -64.29 3.47
C ILE A 28 6.40 -62.82 3.65
N ASN A 29 5.50 -62.54 4.59
CA ASN A 29 4.87 -61.24 4.72
C ASN A 29 5.67 -60.25 5.59
N GLN A 30 6.61 -60.74 6.42
CA GLN A 30 7.48 -59.91 7.26
C GLN A 30 8.29 -58.93 6.42
N SER A 31 8.85 -59.38 5.29
CA SER A 31 9.61 -58.53 4.36
C SER A 31 8.76 -57.39 3.76
N ARG A 32 7.50 -57.68 3.44
CA ARG A 32 6.54 -56.70 2.91
C ARG A 32 6.15 -55.68 3.98
N GLN A 33 5.90 -56.15 5.21
CA GLN A 33 5.56 -55.26 6.32
C GLN A 33 6.73 -54.37 6.73
N THR A 34 7.96 -54.88 6.76
CA THR A 34 9.14 -54.05 7.04
C THR A 34 9.36 -53.02 5.95
N LYS A 35 9.20 -53.40 4.68
CA LYS A 35 9.28 -52.46 3.55
C LYS A 35 8.23 -51.35 3.67
N LEU A 36 6.96 -51.68 3.89
CA LEU A 36 5.89 -50.68 4.06
C LEU A 36 6.16 -49.73 5.24
N LYS A 37 6.69 -50.24 6.36
CA LYS A 37 7.08 -49.41 7.51
C LYS A 37 8.23 -48.46 7.15
N GLN A 38 9.23 -48.95 6.41
CA GLN A 38 10.35 -48.12 5.96
C GLN A 38 9.88 -47.05 4.99
N ASP A 39 9.09 -47.42 3.98
CA ASP A 39 8.53 -46.50 2.99
C ASP A 39 7.70 -45.42 3.68
N ARG A 40 6.88 -45.80 4.68
CA ARG A 40 6.12 -44.84 5.50
C ARG A 40 7.03 -43.88 6.26
N ILE A 41 8.08 -44.37 6.93
CA ILE A 41 9.02 -43.52 7.67
C ILE A 41 9.74 -42.56 6.74
N ILE A 42 10.12 -43.01 5.54
CA ILE A 42 10.76 -42.16 4.53
C ILE A 42 9.79 -41.07 4.07
N ALA A 43 8.56 -41.44 3.70
CA ALA A 43 7.53 -40.49 3.28
C ALA A 43 7.18 -39.48 4.39
N GLU A 44 7.09 -39.91 5.65
CA GLU A 44 6.87 -39.03 6.79
C GLU A 44 8.04 -38.05 7.00
N LYS A 45 9.28 -38.51 6.81
CA LYS A 45 10.47 -37.65 6.89
C LYS A 45 10.54 -36.65 5.75
N GLU A 46 10.28 -37.08 4.52
CA GLU A 46 10.24 -36.21 3.33
C GLU A 46 9.18 -35.12 3.51
N LEU A 47 7.97 -35.49 3.93
CA LEU A 47 6.90 -34.56 4.21
C LEU A 47 7.29 -33.56 5.31
N ALA A 48 7.92 -34.02 6.40
CA ALA A 48 8.37 -33.14 7.47
C ALA A 48 9.44 -32.14 7.00
N THR A 49 10.36 -32.58 6.13
CA THR A 49 11.37 -31.68 5.55
C THR A 49 10.75 -30.65 4.60
N ASP A 50 9.78 -31.05 3.79
CA ASP A 50 9.06 -30.15 2.89
C ASP A 50 8.22 -29.13 3.65
N LEU A 51 7.52 -29.55 4.69
CA LEU A 51 6.76 -28.65 5.57
C LEU A 51 7.70 -27.63 6.23
N LYS A 52 8.85 -28.08 6.74
CA LYS A 52 9.85 -27.18 7.34
C LYS A 52 10.37 -26.16 6.32
N LYS A 53 10.71 -26.61 5.11
CA LYS A 53 11.18 -25.74 4.03
C LYS A 53 10.12 -24.70 3.66
N ARG A 54 8.87 -25.13 3.48
CA ARG A 54 7.75 -24.24 3.18
C ARG A 54 7.47 -23.26 4.30
N SER A 55 7.53 -23.70 5.56
CA SER A 55 7.36 -22.82 6.72
C SER A 55 8.39 -21.69 6.73
N VAL A 56 9.66 -22.01 6.52
CA VAL A 56 10.73 -21.01 6.47
C VAL A 56 10.54 -20.07 5.28
N GLN A 57 10.18 -20.61 4.11
CA GLN A 57 9.91 -19.78 2.93
C GLN A 57 8.75 -18.81 3.17
N LEU A 58 7.63 -19.30 3.71
CA LEU A 58 6.46 -18.46 4.01
C LEU A 58 6.77 -17.41 5.07
N GLU A 59 7.54 -17.75 6.10
CA GLU A 59 7.95 -16.78 7.12
C GLU A 59 8.82 -15.68 6.53
N HIS A 60 9.75 -16.04 5.63
CA HIS A 60 10.56 -15.08 4.90
C HIS A 60 9.70 -14.18 3.99
N ASP A 61 8.80 -14.78 3.21
CA ASP A 61 7.92 -14.04 2.29
C ASP A 61 7.00 -13.09 3.07
N ILE A 62 6.43 -13.53 4.20
CA ILE A 62 5.63 -12.69 5.09
C ILE A 62 6.47 -11.54 5.63
N SER A 63 7.72 -11.81 6.06
CA SER A 63 8.62 -10.76 6.54
C SER A 63 8.93 -9.73 5.46
N LEU A 64 9.21 -10.17 4.23
CA LEU A 64 9.47 -9.27 3.11
C LEU A 64 8.25 -8.41 2.78
N LEU A 65 7.06 -9.04 2.72
CA LEU A 65 5.81 -8.33 2.44
C LEU A 65 5.49 -7.31 3.54
N ARG A 66 5.69 -7.66 4.81
CA ARG A 66 5.50 -6.73 5.93
C ARG A 66 6.42 -5.51 5.80
N THR A 67 7.71 -5.73 5.61
CA THR A 67 8.68 -4.63 5.44
C THR A 67 8.33 -3.75 4.25
N LYS A 68 7.93 -4.35 3.12
CA LYS A 68 7.52 -3.60 1.92
C LYS A 68 6.29 -2.74 2.21
N HIS A 69 5.25 -3.29 2.82
CA HIS A 69 4.04 -2.52 3.12
C HIS A 69 4.25 -1.46 4.20
N GLU A 70 5.08 -1.72 5.20
CA GLU A 70 5.43 -0.72 6.22
C GLU A 70 6.20 0.45 5.62
N THR A 71 7.15 0.17 4.72
CA THR A 71 7.90 1.23 4.02
C THR A 71 6.99 2.02 3.08
N GLU A 72 6.15 1.36 2.27
CA GLU A 72 5.14 2.00 1.41
C GLU A 72 4.20 2.90 2.21
N LEU A 73 3.68 2.41 3.33
CA LEU A 73 2.80 3.19 4.20
C LEU A 73 3.51 4.39 4.83
N SER A 74 4.76 4.22 5.26
CA SER A 74 5.57 5.30 5.84
C SER A 74 5.87 6.39 4.81
N MET A 75 6.23 6.00 3.58
CA MET A 75 6.45 6.91 2.47
C MET A 75 5.16 7.66 2.12
N PHE A 76 4.03 6.96 2.03
CA PHE A 76 2.74 7.58 1.77
C PHE A 76 2.33 8.58 2.86
N LYS A 77 2.49 8.21 4.14
CA LYS A 77 2.23 9.13 5.27
C LYS A 77 3.12 10.37 5.21
N THR A 78 4.39 10.21 4.87
CA THR A 78 5.33 11.32 4.72
C THR A 78 4.89 12.24 3.58
N LYS A 79 4.52 11.66 2.43
CA LYS A 79 3.99 12.41 1.30
C LYS A 79 2.75 13.21 1.67
N CYS A 80 1.74 12.60 2.28
CA CYS A 80 0.53 13.33 2.70
C CYS A 80 0.84 14.46 3.69
N ARG A 81 1.80 14.26 4.61
CA ARG A 81 2.21 15.34 5.54
C ARG A 81 2.86 16.49 4.80
N GLN A 82 3.74 16.20 3.84
CA GLN A 82 4.38 17.21 3.02
C GLN A 82 3.33 17.97 2.20
N ASP A 83 2.44 17.25 1.52
CA ASP A 83 1.37 17.83 0.72
C ASP A 83 0.50 18.78 1.58
N ILE A 84 0.08 18.35 2.78
CA ILE A 84 -0.68 19.22 3.69
C ILE A 84 0.13 20.45 4.13
N SER A 85 1.44 20.29 4.35
CA SER A 85 2.31 21.41 4.72
C SER A 85 2.39 22.43 3.58
N ASP A 86 2.64 21.96 2.37
CA ASP A 86 2.76 22.79 1.18
C ASP A 86 1.45 23.55 0.93
N TYR A 87 0.30 22.88 1.02
CA TYR A 87 -1.01 23.52 0.89
C TYR A 87 -1.23 24.64 1.92
N LYS A 88 -0.83 24.42 3.18
CA LYS A 88 -0.90 25.46 4.22
C LYS A 88 0.01 26.64 3.93
N ASP A 89 1.20 26.41 3.39
CA ASP A 89 2.13 27.48 3.05
C ASP A 89 1.67 28.27 1.82
N TYR A 90 0.99 27.64 0.86
CA TYR A 90 0.26 28.34 -0.20
C TYR A 90 -0.83 29.24 0.36
N LEU A 91 -1.69 28.73 1.26
CA LEU A 91 -2.74 29.55 1.89
C LEU A 91 -2.17 30.76 2.63
N LYS A 92 -1.08 30.60 3.40
CA LYS A 92 -0.39 31.73 4.05
C LYS A 92 0.13 32.74 3.04
N SER A 93 0.62 32.27 1.89
CA SER A 93 1.09 33.14 0.81
C SER A 93 -0.05 33.93 0.17
N LEU A 94 -1.24 33.33 0.03
CA LEU A 94 -2.46 34.03 -0.40
C LEU A 94 -2.91 35.10 0.59
N ASP A 95 -2.80 34.83 1.90
CA ASP A 95 -3.11 35.80 2.95
C ASP A 95 -2.12 36.98 2.94
N ARG A 96 -0.84 36.69 2.69
CA ARG A 96 0.19 37.72 2.51
C ARG A 96 -0.08 38.56 1.27
N LEU A 97 -0.48 37.96 0.15
CA LEU A 97 -0.86 38.70 -1.06
C LEU A 97 -2.04 39.64 -0.79
N LYS A 98 -3.11 39.15 -0.15
CA LYS A 98 -4.26 39.98 0.25
C LYS A 98 -3.82 41.19 1.09
N SER A 99 -2.93 40.96 2.05
CA SER A 99 -2.38 42.02 2.91
C SER A 99 -1.51 43.00 2.10
N SER A 100 -0.70 42.50 1.18
CA SER A 100 0.11 43.32 0.26
C SER A 100 -0.77 44.22 -0.60
N ILE A 101 -1.85 43.69 -1.18
CA ILE A 101 -2.78 44.47 -2.01
C ILE A 101 -3.47 45.55 -1.19
N LYS A 102 -3.95 45.22 0.02
CA LYS A 102 -4.56 46.21 0.93
C LYS A 102 -3.59 47.33 1.32
N ASN A 103 -2.33 47.00 1.55
CA ASN A 103 -1.30 47.98 1.89
C ASN A 103 -0.88 48.83 0.70
N SER A 104 -0.82 48.22 -0.49
CA SER A 104 -0.50 48.92 -1.74
C SER A 104 -1.60 49.89 -2.12
N TYR A 105 -2.88 49.54 -1.99
CA TYR A 105 -4.01 50.39 -2.39
C TYR A 105 -4.88 50.79 -1.17
N PRO A 106 -4.60 51.93 -0.50
CA PRO A 106 -5.31 52.33 0.72
C PRO A 106 -6.80 52.63 0.50
N HIS A 107 -7.18 53.02 -0.71
CA HIS A 107 -8.55 53.35 -1.10
C HIS A 107 -9.28 52.19 -1.80
N LEU A 108 -8.65 51.02 -1.91
CA LEU A 108 -9.27 49.85 -2.52
C LEU A 108 -10.47 49.40 -1.68
N PRO A 109 -11.67 49.25 -2.27
CA PRO A 109 -12.80 48.69 -1.55
C PRO A 109 -12.46 47.30 -1.02
N GLU A 110 -12.80 47.04 0.24
CA GLU A 110 -12.42 45.79 0.88
C GLU A 110 -12.96 44.55 0.14
N ALA A 111 -14.15 44.70 -0.45
CA ALA A 111 -14.78 43.69 -1.30
C ALA A 111 -13.87 43.23 -2.44
N VAL A 112 -13.14 44.15 -3.08
CA VAL A 112 -12.24 43.82 -4.21
C VAL A 112 -11.05 42.99 -3.74
N ALA A 113 -10.43 43.37 -2.60
CA ALA A 113 -9.36 42.59 -2.01
C ALA A 113 -9.81 41.17 -1.61
N TYR A 114 -11.06 41.04 -1.12
CA TYR A 114 -11.65 39.74 -0.84
C TYR A 114 -11.93 38.93 -2.12
N THR A 115 -12.43 39.54 -3.19
CA THR A 115 -12.66 38.87 -4.47
C THR A 115 -11.35 38.30 -5.05
N ILE A 116 -10.28 39.10 -5.05
CA ILE A 116 -8.96 38.65 -5.52
C ILE A 116 -8.45 37.47 -4.68
N HIS A 117 -8.54 37.58 -3.36
CA HIS A 117 -8.13 36.49 -2.46
C HIS A 117 -9.00 35.23 -2.63
N HIS A 118 -10.32 35.39 -2.79
CA HIS A 118 -11.25 34.28 -2.98
C HIS A 118 -10.98 33.55 -4.29
N HIS A 119 -10.72 34.29 -5.38
CA HIS A 119 -10.37 33.71 -6.66
C HIS A 119 -9.04 32.95 -6.62
N ALA A 120 -8.00 33.52 -5.98
CA ALA A 120 -6.75 32.77 -5.77
C ALA A 120 -6.95 31.48 -4.97
N LYS A 121 -7.79 31.53 -3.92
CA LYS A 121 -8.13 30.36 -3.11
C LYS A 121 -8.89 29.32 -3.93
N TYR A 122 -9.81 29.76 -4.80
CA TYR A 122 -10.54 28.90 -5.71
C TYR A 122 -9.61 28.18 -6.69
N LEU A 123 -8.69 28.90 -7.34
CA LEU A 123 -7.69 28.31 -8.24
C LEU A 123 -6.77 27.31 -7.52
N LEU A 124 -6.32 27.64 -6.30
CA LEU A 124 -5.53 26.72 -5.47
C LEU A 124 -6.32 25.45 -5.15
N HIS A 125 -7.61 25.58 -4.87
CA HIS A 125 -8.46 24.44 -4.58
C HIS A 125 -8.67 23.55 -5.82
N GLN A 126 -8.93 24.14 -6.98
CA GLN A 126 -9.05 23.41 -8.25
C GLN A 126 -7.76 22.65 -8.59
N MET A 127 -6.60 23.28 -8.42
CA MET A 127 -5.31 22.62 -8.60
C MET A 127 -5.12 21.45 -7.63
N TRP A 128 -5.62 21.58 -6.40
CA TRP A 128 -5.46 20.56 -5.36
C TRP A 128 -6.42 19.36 -5.54
N GLU A 129 -7.64 19.60 -6.00
CA GLU A 129 -8.68 18.58 -6.19
C GLU A 129 -8.59 17.87 -7.55
N ALA A 130 -7.85 18.43 -8.51
CA ALA A 130 -7.64 17.81 -9.81
C ALA A 130 -6.95 16.43 -9.66
N ASN A 131 -7.66 15.39 -10.10
CA ASN A 131 -7.14 14.02 -10.11
C ASN A 131 -6.23 13.73 -11.30
N ASP A 132 -6.39 14.50 -12.38
CA ASP A 132 -5.59 14.37 -13.61
C ASP A 132 -4.36 15.29 -13.57
N CYS A 133 -3.22 14.76 -14.01
CA CYS A 133 -1.95 15.46 -14.03
C CYS A 133 -2.00 16.67 -14.98
N GLU A 134 -2.61 16.52 -16.15
CA GLU A 134 -2.70 17.61 -17.14
C GLU A 134 -3.57 18.76 -16.62
N GLN A 135 -4.74 18.45 -16.05
CA GLN A 135 -5.60 19.45 -15.42
C GLN A 135 -4.92 20.14 -14.24
N LYS A 136 -4.20 19.39 -13.42
CA LYS A 136 -3.44 19.95 -12.29
C LYS A 136 -2.37 20.93 -12.76
N MET A 137 -1.62 20.61 -13.80
CA MET A 137 -0.63 21.51 -14.38
C MET A 137 -1.27 22.78 -14.97
N LEU A 138 -2.43 22.65 -15.63
CA LEU A 138 -3.17 23.81 -16.14
C LEU A 138 -3.61 24.74 -15.02
N HIS A 139 -4.21 24.20 -13.95
CA HIS A 139 -4.64 24.99 -12.80
C HIS A 139 -3.46 25.60 -12.02
N GLU A 140 -2.33 24.89 -11.94
CA GLU A 140 -1.10 25.42 -11.36
C GLU A 140 -0.60 26.63 -12.16
N MET A 141 -0.56 26.52 -13.49
CA MET A 141 -0.15 27.62 -14.36
C MET A 141 -1.09 28.82 -14.25
N GLN A 142 -2.40 28.59 -14.17
CA GLN A 142 -3.42 29.63 -13.93
C GLN A 142 -3.20 30.33 -12.59
N LEU A 143 -2.96 29.57 -11.51
CA LEU A 143 -2.69 30.11 -10.19
C LEU A 143 -1.40 30.95 -10.17
N ILE A 144 -0.30 30.45 -10.75
CA ILE A 144 0.97 31.17 -10.83
C ILE A 144 0.78 32.49 -11.59
N THR A 145 0.15 32.43 -12.77
CA THR A 145 -0.11 33.61 -13.59
C THR A 145 -0.92 34.65 -12.80
N PHE A 146 -1.99 34.21 -12.13
CA PHE A 146 -2.82 35.08 -11.31
C PHE A 146 -2.04 35.74 -10.17
N MET A 147 -1.28 34.94 -9.42
CA MET A 147 -0.48 35.41 -8.28
C MET A 147 0.60 36.40 -8.71
N THR A 148 1.27 36.15 -9.84
CA THR A 148 2.30 37.04 -10.38
C THR A 148 1.69 38.34 -10.86
N THR A 149 0.56 38.32 -11.57
CA THR A 149 -0.13 39.54 -11.99
C THR A 149 -0.62 40.37 -10.80
N ALA A 150 -1.20 39.72 -9.78
CA ALA A 150 -1.65 40.40 -8.56
C ALA A 150 -0.50 41.02 -7.77
N HIS A 151 0.64 40.33 -7.70
CA HIS A 151 1.84 40.88 -7.08
C HIS A 151 2.40 42.05 -7.88
N GLU A 152 2.42 41.95 -9.21
CA GLU A 152 2.96 42.99 -10.08
C GLU A 152 2.10 44.26 -10.04
N ASP A 153 0.77 44.15 -10.08
CA ASP A 153 -0.13 45.31 -9.91
C ASP A 153 0.13 46.01 -8.57
N ALA A 154 0.22 45.24 -7.48
CA ALA A 154 0.51 45.78 -6.15
C ALA A 154 1.91 46.44 -6.06
N ARG A 155 2.90 45.92 -6.78
CA ARG A 155 4.27 46.45 -6.85
C ARG A 155 4.33 47.74 -7.67
N LEU A 156 3.69 47.76 -8.85
CA LEU A 156 3.69 48.89 -9.76
C LEU A 156 3.01 50.13 -9.16
N TYR A 157 1.94 49.93 -8.39
CA TYR A 157 1.29 51.02 -7.67
C TYR A 157 2.22 51.65 -6.61
N LEU A 158 2.92 50.85 -5.82
CA LEU A 158 3.90 51.34 -4.83
C LEU A 158 5.08 52.08 -5.47
N GLN A 159 5.46 51.70 -6.69
CA GLN A 159 6.54 52.35 -7.44
C GLN A 159 6.07 53.61 -8.20
N GLY A 160 4.81 54.00 -8.07
CA GLY A 160 4.23 55.17 -8.76
C GLY A 160 4.11 54.99 -10.28
N GLY A 161 4.16 53.74 -10.77
CA GLY A 161 4.14 53.43 -12.20
C GLY A 161 2.74 53.41 -12.82
N VAL A 162 1.68 53.42 -12.01
CA VAL A 162 0.28 53.30 -12.46
C VAL A 162 -0.57 54.36 -11.74
N THR A 163 -1.30 55.15 -12.52
CA THR A 163 -2.22 56.23 -12.04
C THR A 163 -3.63 55.73 -11.72
N GLY A 164 -3.91 54.43 -11.87
CA GLY A 164 -5.21 53.83 -11.63
C GLY A 164 -5.43 53.45 -10.16
N ASP A 165 -6.63 53.71 -9.64
CA ASP A 165 -7.05 53.40 -8.27
C ASP A 165 -7.27 51.90 -8.00
N LEU A 166 -7.22 51.06 -9.03
CA LEU A 166 -7.59 49.63 -8.98
C LEU A 166 -6.56 48.73 -9.69
N PRO A 167 -6.39 47.48 -9.24
CA PRO A 167 -5.54 46.48 -9.90
C PRO A 167 -6.24 45.90 -11.14
N GLU A 168 -6.21 46.65 -12.24
CA GLU A 168 -6.97 46.32 -13.46
C GLU A 168 -6.57 45.00 -14.12
N ASN A 169 -5.27 44.66 -14.15
CA ASN A 169 -4.82 43.43 -14.81
C ASN A 169 -5.28 42.20 -14.04
N THR A 170 -5.20 42.26 -12.71
CA THR A 170 -5.71 41.22 -11.82
C THR A 170 -7.21 41.04 -11.98
N LEU A 171 -7.98 42.15 -12.05
CA LEU A 171 -9.43 42.09 -12.25
C LEU A 171 -9.82 41.54 -13.62
N LYS A 172 -9.07 41.86 -14.68
CA LYS A 172 -9.27 41.28 -16.02
C LYS A 172 -9.12 39.77 -16.00
N LEU A 173 -8.11 39.24 -15.29
CA LEU A 173 -7.92 37.80 -15.18
C LEU A 173 -9.12 37.10 -14.52
N ILE A 174 -9.70 37.69 -13.48
CA ILE A 174 -10.91 37.16 -12.81
C ILE A 174 -12.12 37.15 -13.76
N GLN A 175 -12.23 38.13 -14.66
CA GLN A 175 -13.34 38.21 -15.62
C GLN A 175 -13.17 37.28 -16.83
N SER A 176 -11.93 36.92 -17.16
CA SER A 176 -11.60 36.07 -18.31
C SER A 176 -11.49 34.58 -17.96
N SER A 177 -11.58 34.21 -16.69
CA SER A 177 -11.52 32.83 -16.18
C SER A 177 -12.90 32.28 -15.86
#